data_AF-A0A3S2V5P9-F1
#
_entry.id   AF-A0A3S2V5P9-F1
#
_cell.length_a   1.000
_cell.length_b   1.000
_cell.length_c   1.000
_cell.angle_alpha   90.00
_cell.angle_beta   90.00
_cell.angle_gamma   90.00
#
_symmetry.space_group_name_H-M   'P 1'
#
loop_
_entity.id
_entity.type
_entity.pdbx_description
1 polymer ?
#
loop_
_entity_poly.entity_id
_entity_poly.type
_entity_poly.pdbx_seq_one_letter_code
_entity_poly.pdbx_strand_id
1 'polypeptide(L)'
;MTPVARCLQRFDQASIRRDAPAVALVNAALDELEAAFDRPGARIVALEAVLHAARERPAPDAGTFGCVLTTMIDRRQTRLAQDGGRPRRPAAA
;
A
#
# COMPACT_ATOMS: atom_id res chain seq x y z
N MET A 1 4.88 -12.95 11.31
CA MET A 1 3.78 -12.20 10.68
C MET A 1 4.31 -11.59 9.39
N THR A 2 3.62 -11.74 8.26
CA THR A 2 4.11 -11.22 6.96
C THR A 2 3.93 -9.68 6.89
N PRO A 3 4.74 -8.96 6.08
CA PRO A 3 4.55 -7.52 5.86
C PRO A 3 3.14 -7.16 5.38
N VAL A 4 2.57 -7.99 4.50
CA VAL A 4 1.18 -7.86 4.00
C VAL A 4 0.16 -7.98 5.14
N ALA A 5 0.30 -9.00 6.00
CA ALA A 5 -0.61 -9.18 7.14
C ALA A 5 -0.52 -8.03 8.14
N ARG A 6 0.67 -7.47 8.36
CA ARG A 6 0.86 -6.26 9.20
C ARG A 6 0.18 -5.04 8.59
N CYS A 7 0.29 -4.84 7.28
CA CYS A 7 -0.38 -3.76 6.58
C CYS A 7 -1.90 -3.87 6.73
N LEU A 8 -2.46 -5.07 6.53
CA LEU A 8 -3.90 -5.32 6.66
C LEU A 8 -4.42 -5.10 8.09
N GLN A 9 -3.66 -5.48 9.12
CA GLN A 9 -4.04 -5.22 10.51
C GLN A 9 -4.15 -3.71 10.80
N ARG A 10 -3.23 -2.90 10.27
CA ARG A 10 -3.32 -1.44 10.40
C ARG A 10 -4.48 -0.85 9.61
N PHE A 11 -4.83 -1.47 8.48
CA PHE A 11 -6.01 -1.06 7.72
C PHE A 11 -7.31 -1.32 8.49
N ASP A 12 -7.42 -2.44 9.21
CA ASP A 12 -8.58 -2.67 10.08
C ASP A 12 -8.71 -1.59 11.15
N GLN A 13 -7.60 -1.23 11.79
CA GLN A 13 -7.57 -0.17 12.79
C GLN A 13 -7.94 1.19 12.22
N ALA A 14 -7.51 1.47 10.97
CA ALA A 14 -7.85 2.71 10.27
C ALA A 14 -9.31 2.73 9.79
N SER A 15 -9.85 1.60 9.31
CA SER A 15 -11.24 1.49 8.85
C SER A 15 -12.26 1.78 9.97
N ILE A 16 -11.92 1.43 11.21
CA ILE A 16 -12.71 1.75 12.40
C ILE A 16 -12.75 3.27 12.66
N ARG A 17 -11.72 4.02 12.26
CA ARG A 17 -11.55 5.46 12.52
C ARG A 17 -11.86 6.23 11.23
N ARG A 18 -13.13 6.50 10.91
CA ARG A 18 -13.55 7.11 9.62
C ARG A 18 -13.07 8.57 9.36
N ASP A 19 -12.07 9.07 10.09
CA ASP A 19 -11.59 10.45 10.02
C ASP A 19 -10.27 10.57 9.22
N ALA A 20 -9.87 11.80 8.87
CA ALA A 20 -8.57 12.13 8.25
C ALA A 20 -7.33 11.38 8.81
N PRO A 21 -7.19 11.09 10.12
CA PRO A 21 -6.13 10.22 10.64
C PRO A 21 -6.08 8.81 10.03
N ALA A 22 -7.18 8.24 9.55
CA ALA A 22 -7.15 6.92 8.90
C ALA A 22 -6.40 6.94 7.56
N VAL A 23 -6.51 8.02 6.78
CA VAL A 23 -5.75 8.18 5.54
C VAL A 23 -4.25 8.24 5.81
N ALA A 24 -3.83 8.91 6.89
CA ALA A 24 -2.44 8.96 7.30
C ALA A 24 -1.92 7.59 7.77
N LEU A 25 -2.73 6.85 8.55
CA LEU A 25 -2.40 5.50 9.01
C LEU A 25 -2.26 4.49 7.84
N VAL A 26 -3.14 4.59 6.84
CA VAL A 26 -3.07 3.77 5.62
C VAL A 26 -1.79 4.07 4.85
N ASN A 27 -1.45 5.35 4.67
CA ASN A 27 -0.21 5.73 3.98
C ASN A 27 1.03 5.21 4.70
N ALA A 28 1.12 5.38 6.02
CA ALA A 28 2.25 4.88 6.80
C ALA A 28 2.39 3.36 6.70
N ALA A 29 1.26 2.63 6.71
CA ALA A 29 1.27 1.17 6.55
C ALA A 29 1.76 0.74 5.15
N LEU A 30 1.37 1.46 4.10
CA LEU A 30 1.86 1.21 2.73
C LEU A 30 3.35 1.56 2.58
N ASP A 31 3.82 2.63 3.22
CA ASP A 31 5.25 3.00 3.22
C ASP A 31 6.10 1.91 3.89
N GLU A 32 5.65 1.41 5.05
CA GLU A 32 6.32 0.31 5.73
C GLU A 32 6.29 -0.99 4.92
N LEU A 33 5.18 -1.26 4.21
CA LEU A 33 5.08 -2.41 3.31
C LEU A 33 6.09 -2.30 2.18
N GLU A 34 6.17 -1.17 1.49
CA GLU A 34 7.12 -0.95 0.41
C GLU A 34 8.57 -1.00 0.89
N ALA A 35 8.86 -0.48 2.09
CA ALA A 35 10.19 -0.53 2.70
C ALA A 35 10.66 -1.95 3.03
N ALA A 36 9.73 -2.91 3.22
CA ALA A 36 10.06 -4.31 3.46
C ALA A 36 10.56 -5.06 2.20
N PHE A 37 10.49 -4.45 1.02
CA PHE A 37 10.93 -5.05 -0.24
C PHE A 37 11.96 -4.17 -0.96
N ASP A 38 13.09 -4.74 -1.37
CA ASP A 38 14.15 -4.00 -2.08
C ASP A 38 13.85 -3.75 -3.56
N ARG A 39 13.14 -4.69 -4.21
CA ARG A 39 12.88 -4.64 -5.66
C ARG A 39 11.55 -3.94 -5.95
N PRO A 40 11.49 -3.04 -6.94
CA PRO A 40 10.25 -2.36 -7.31
C PRO A 40 9.16 -3.36 -7.73
N GLY A 41 9.49 -4.42 -8.46
CA GLY A 41 8.53 -5.48 -8.81
C GLY A 41 7.95 -6.20 -7.59
N ALA A 42 8.76 -6.47 -6.56
CA ALA A 42 8.28 -7.10 -5.33
C ALA A 42 7.37 -6.16 -4.51
N ARG A 43 7.64 -4.84 -4.54
CA ARG A 43 6.76 -3.82 -3.95
C ARG A 43 5.40 -3.80 -4.64
N ILE A 44 5.37 -3.85 -5.98
CA ILE A 44 4.13 -3.89 -6.77
C ILE A 44 3.29 -5.11 -6.40
N VAL A 45 3.88 -6.31 -6.38
CA VAL A 45 3.19 -7.55 -5.99
C VAL A 45 2.65 -7.48 -4.56
N ALA A 46 3.41 -6.90 -3.63
CA ALA A 46 2.95 -6.72 -2.25
C ALA A 46 1.75 -5.76 -2.14
N LEU A 47 1.75 -4.67 -2.92
CA LEU A 47 0.62 -3.74 -3.00
C LEU A 47 -0.61 -4.42 -3.60
N GLU A 48 -0.46 -5.24 -4.64
CA GLU A 48 -1.56 -6.01 -5.24
C GLU A 48 -2.15 -7.01 -4.25
N ALA A 49 -1.31 -7.72 -3.49
CA ALA A 49 -1.76 -8.66 -2.47
C ALA A 49 -2.60 -7.96 -1.38
N VAL A 50 -2.21 -6.75 -0.98
CA VAL A 50 -3.00 -5.93 -0.04
C VAL A 50 -4.33 -5.50 -0.66
N LEU A 51 -4.34 -5.07 -1.91
CA LEU A 51 -5.58 -4.68 -2.60
C LEU A 51 -6.56 -5.86 -2.72
N HIS A 52 -6.06 -7.03 -3.10
CA HIS A 52 -6.86 -8.24 -3.22
C HIS A 52 -7.47 -8.64 -1.87
N ALA A 53 -6.65 -8.74 -0.82
CA ALA A 53 -7.11 -9.09 0.52
C ALA A 53 -8.08 -8.06 1.12
N ALA A 54 -7.92 -6.78 0.79
CA ALA A 54 -8.85 -5.74 1.21
C ALA A 54 -10.21 -5.84 0.50
N ARG A 55 -10.24 -6.30 -0.77
CA ARG A 55 -11.48 -6.51 -1.56
C ARG A 55 -12.25 -7.75 -1.13
N GLU A 56 -11.56 -8.81 -0.72
CA GLU A 56 -12.21 -10.04 -0.24
C GLU A 56 -12.83 -9.89 1.15
N ARG A 57 -12.57 -8.79 1.85
CA ARG A 57 -13.11 -8.56 3.18
C ARG A 57 -14.55 -8.05 3.15
N PRO A 58 -15.47 -8.68 3.91
CA PRO A 58 -16.83 -8.19 4.08
C PRO A 58 -16.82 -6.98 5.03
N ALA A 59 -16.45 -5.80 4.52
CA ALA A 59 -16.54 -4.56 5.28
C ALA A 59 -17.85 -3.82 4.95
N PRO A 60 -18.62 -3.35 5.96
CA PRO A 60 -19.89 -2.65 5.74
C PRO A 60 -19.74 -1.32 4.98
N ASP A 61 -18.52 -0.77 4.87
CA ASP A 61 -18.20 0.50 4.20
C ASP A 61 -17.14 0.36 3.09
N ALA A 62 -17.03 -0.84 2.51
CA ALA A 62 -16.03 -1.17 1.49
C ALA A 62 -15.98 -0.18 0.29
N GLY A 63 -17.07 0.55 0.02
CA GLY A 63 -17.17 1.49 -1.09
C GLY A 63 -16.20 2.68 -1.03
N THR A 64 -16.23 3.49 0.03
CA THR A 64 -15.43 4.73 0.09
C THR A 64 -13.99 4.44 0.47
N PHE A 65 -13.76 3.62 1.49
CA PHE A 65 -12.41 3.26 1.94
C PHE A 65 -11.67 2.41 0.90
N GLY A 66 -12.38 1.49 0.22
CA GLY A 66 -11.82 0.70 -0.88
C GLY A 66 -11.43 1.55 -2.10
N CYS A 67 -12.20 2.59 -2.43
CA CYS A 67 -11.87 3.53 -3.51
C CYS A 67 -10.61 4.35 -3.19
N VAL A 68 -10.50 4.86 -1.97
CA VAL A 68 -9.32 5.60 -1.49
C VAL A 68 -8.08 4.70 -1.52
N LEU A 69 -8.18 3.47 -1.00
CA LEU A 69 -7.09 2.51 -1.02
C LEU A 69 -6.65 2.17 -2.45
N THR A 70 -7.61 1.91 -3.34
CA THR A 70 -7.34 1.63 -4.75
C THR A 70 -6.57 2.79 -5.40
N THR A 71 -7.01 4.02 -5.15
CA THR A 71 -6.36 5.22 -5.69
C THR A 71 -4.94 5.40 -5.14
N MET A 72 -4.71 5.12 -3.85
CA MET A 72 -3.37 5.20 -3.25
C MET A 72 -2.41 4.16 -3.83
N ILE A 73 -2.88 2.92 -3.98
CA ILE A 73 -2.09 1.83 -4.54
C ILE A 73 -1.76 2.11 -6.02
N ASP A 74 -2.73 2.55 -6.81
CA ASP A 74 -2.53 2.88 -8.23
C ASP A 74 -1.47 3.97 -8.43
N ARG A 75 -1.51 5.04 -7.62
CA ARG A 75 -0.47 6.09 -7.64
C ARG A 75 0.91 5.56 -7.30
N ARG A 76 1.01 4.67 -6.30
CA ARG A 76 2.28 4.07 -5.86
C ARG A 76 2.84 3.13 -6.93
N GLN A 77 1.99 2.31 -7.55
CA GLN A 77 2.38 1.43 -8.66
C GLN A 77 2.82 2.24 -9.88
N THR A 78 2.11 3.30 -10.23
CA THR A 78 2.51 4.23 -11.32
C THR A 78 3.88 4.83 -11.05
N ARG A 79 4.13 5.31 -9.82
CA ARG A 79 5.46 5.81 -9.41
C ARG A 79 6.54 4.73 -9.53
N LEU A 80 6.28 3.53 -9.01
CA LEU A 80 7.23 2.41 -9.05
C LEU A 80 7.52 1.94 -10.48
N ALA A 81 6.54 1.98 -11.38
CA ALA A 81 6.72 1.67 -12.80
C ALA A 81 7.58 2.72 -13.52
N GLN A 82 7.40 4.01 -13.17
CA GLN A 82 8.24 5.10 -13.69
C GLN A 82 9.68 5.02 -13.15
N ASP A 83 9.86 4.70 -11.87
CA ASP A 83 11.17 4.56 -11.24
C ASP A 83 11.91 3.28 -11.65
N GLY A 84 11.18 2.18 -11.91
CA GLY A 84 11.72 0.92 -12.41
C GLY A 84 12.29 0.99 -13.83
N GLY A 85 11.90 2.03 -14.60
CA GLY A 85 12.48 2.36 -15.90
C GLY A 85 13.72 3.27 -15.84
N ARG A 86 14.04 3.83 -14.66
CA ARG A 86 15.21 4.70 -14.48
C ARG A 86 16.34 3.89 -13.85
N PRO A 87 17.47 3.63 -14.55
CA PRO A 87 18.60 2.97 -13.91
C PRO A 87 19.01 3.81 -12.70
N ARG A 88 19.02 3.17 -11.52
CA ARG A 88 19.48 3.75 -10.27
C ARG A 88 20.95 4.15 -10.48
N ARG A 89 21.21 5.42 -10.81
CA ARG A 89 22.57 5.95 -10.91
C ARG A 89 23.23 5.74 -9.55
N PRO A 90 24.38 5.04 -9.47
CA PRO A 90 25.13 4.96 -8.23
C PRO A 90 25.54 6.39 -7.85
N ALA A 91 25.33 6.75 -6.58
CA ALA A 91 25.89 7.97 -6.03
C ALA A 91 27.41 7.87 -6.19
N ALA A 92 28.00 8.80 -6.94
CA ALA A 92 29.44 8.91 -7.05
C ALA A 92 30.02 9.21 -5.66
N ALA A 93 31.08 8.48 -5.32
CA ALA A 93 31.83 8.57 -4.07
C ALA A 93 32.47 9.94 -3.86
#